data_AF-A0A962IDA7-F1
#
_entry.id   AF-A0A962IDA7-F1
#
_cell.length_a   1.000
_cell.length_b   1.000
_cell.length_c   1.000
_cell.angle_alpha   90.00
_cell.angle_beta   90.00
_cell.angle_gamma   90.00
#
_symmetry.space_group_name_H-M   'P 1'
#
loop_
_entity.id
_entity.type
_entity.pdbx_description
1 polymer ?
#
loop_
_entity_poly.entity_id
_entity_poly.type
_entity_poly.pdbx_seq_one_letter_code
_entity_poly.pdbx_strand_id
1 'polypeptide(L)'
;MSNHRYHSDSAFTVDTPYGIHPEATFSGALSLFRRRYSRDLEQADLAILGVPFDTAVTNRPGARFGPRALRAASSHLSWGRHWPWEFDPFETLAVVDYGDVAFDHGRPAEIPGIIEDTARQILQTDTALLSLGGDHFIAYPLLKAHVEKHGPLSLVHFDAHSDTWGEDGEDGRVDHGTMFYHATREGLVDPARSVQIGLRTTNDNPLGFNIIDARQACSQSAA
;
A
#
# COMPACT_ATOMS: atom_id res chain seq x y z
N MET A 1 23.46 -15.76 -28.54
CA MET A 1 22.78 -14.66 -27.81
C MET A 1 21.97 -13.91 -28.85
N SER A 2 20.64 -14.02 -28.84
CA SER A 2 19.83 -13.46 -29.92
C SER A 2 19.87 -11.93 -29.87
N ASN A 3 20.30 -11.34 -30.98
CA ASN A 3 20.41 -9.90 -31.17
C ASN A 3 19.02 -9.35 -31.51
N HIS A 4 18.11 -9.33 -30.54
CA HIS A 4 16.76 -8.80 -30.74
C HIS A 4 16.82 -7.27 -30.67
N ARG A 5 16.47 -6.63 -31.79
CA ARG A 5 16.43 -5.17 -31.96
C ARG A 5 15.39 -4.47 -31.05
N TYR A 6 14.48 -5.24 -30.45
CA TYR A 6 13.41 -4.76 -29.58
C TYR A 6 13.34 -5.63 -28.33
N HIS A 7 13.27 -4.97 -27.17
CA HIS A 7 13.11 -5.58 -25.85
C HIS A 7 11.73 -5.20 -25.29
N SER A 8 11.06 -6.15 -24.64
CA SER A 8 9.73 -6.01 -24.02
C SER A 8 9.68 -6.96 -22.82
N ASP A 9 8.71 -6.76 -21.93
CA ASP A 9 8.48 -7.65 -20.79
C ASP A 9 9.67 -7.68 -19.83
N SER A 10 10.25 -6.51 -19.57
CA SER A 10 11.43 -6.32 -18.71
C SER A 10 11.15 -6.82 -17.30
N ALA A 11 9.91 -6.72 -16.83
CA ALA A 11 9.47 -7.29 -15.56
C ALA A 11 9.77 -8.80 -15.41
N PHE A 12 9.91 -9.53 -16.52
CA PHE A 12 10.28 -10.95 -16.53
C PHE A 12 11.68 -11.21 -17.07
N THR A 13 12.19 -10.34 -17.95
CA THR A 13 13.38 -10.62 -18.75
C THR A 13 14.66 -9.94 -18.26
N VAL A 14 14.55 -8.89 -17.43
CA VAL A 14 15.74 -8.23 -16.87
C VAL A 14 16.14 -8.86 -15.55
N ASP A 15 17.45 -9.10 -15.40
CA ASP A 15 18.01 -9.76 -14.22
C ASP A 15 18.53 -8.75 -13.18
N THR A 16 17.88 -7.59 -13.08
CA THR A 16 18.26 -6.52 -12.13
C THR A 16 17.02 -5.88 -11.52
N PRO A 17 17.04 -5.53 -10.21
CA PRO A 17 15.98 -4.77 -9.57
C PRO A 17 16.14 -3.25 -9.73
N TYR A 18 17.07 -2.77 -10.57
CA TYR A 18 17.34 -1.35 -10.83
C TYR A 18 16.93 -0.92 -12.25
N GLY A 19 16.78 0.39 -12.44
CA GLY A 19 16.56 1.07 -13.72
C GLY A 19 15.14 0.95 -14.27
N ILE A 20 14.77 1.89 -15.15
CA ILE A 20 13.61 1.77 -16.03
C ILE A 20 14.07 1.27 -17.39
N HIS A 21 13.33 0.31 -17.94
CA HIS A 21 13.55 -0.20 -19.29
C HIS A 21 12.44 0.32 -20.22
N PRO A 22 12.77 1.00 -21.32
CA PRO A 22 11.76 1.50 -22.25
C PRO A 22 10.94 0.35 -22.85
N GLU A 23 9.62 0.42 -22.68
CA GLU A 23 8.65 -0.48 -23.27
C GLU A 23 7.51 0.30 -23.92
N ALA A 24 6.88 -0.30 -24.93
CA ALA A 24 5.66 0.27 -25.50
C ALA A 24 4.57 0.31 -24.41
N THR A 25 4.12 1.52 -24.06
CA THR A 25 3.23 1.77 -22.90
C THR A 25 1.96 0.92 -22.91
N PHE A 26 1.43 0.61 -24.10
CA PHE A 26 0.21 -0.16 -24.32
C PHE A 26 0.38 -1.69 -24.29
N SER A 27 1.60 -2.22 -24.13
CA SER A 27 1.89 -3.66 -24.12
C SER A 27 2.85 -4.03 -22.99
N GLY A 28 3.40 -5.25 -23.03
CA GLY A 28 4.38 -5.75 -22.07
C GLY A 28 3.77 -6.16 -20.72
N ALA A 29 4.57 -6.86 -19.92
CA ALA A 29 4.25 -7.31 -18.57
C ALA A 29 3.84 -6.17 -17.63
N LEU A 30 2.69 -6.33 -16.96
CA LEU A 30 2.10 -5.31 -16.07
C LEU A 30 2.42 -5.58 -14.60
N SER A 31 3.69 -5.52 -14.22
CA SER A 31 4.05 -5.22 -12.82
C SER A 31 3.90 -3.72 -12.55
N LEU A 32 3.82 -3.33 -11.28
CA LEU A 32 3.78 -1.92 -10.90
C LEU A 32 5.09 -1.26 -11.35
N PHE A 33 4.99 -0.16 -12.08
CA PHE A 33 6.11 0.58 -12.68
C PHE A 33 7.07 -0.26 -13.54
N ARG A 34 6.61 -1.38 -14.11
CA ARG A 34 7.43 -2.36 -14.85
C ARG A 34 8.59 -2.95 -14.02
N ARG A 35 8.49 -2.93 -12.68
CA ARG A 35 9.47 -3.56 -11.79
C ARG A 35 9.57 -5.06 -12.05
N ARG A 36 10.74 -5.65 -11.80
CA ARG A 36 10.93 -7.09 -11.88
C ARG A 36 9.94 -7.81 -10.96
N TYR A 37 9.23 -8.81 -11.48
CA TYR A 37 8.49 -9.75 -10.64
C TYR A 37 9.47 -10.68 -9.94
N SER A 38 9.46 -10.69 -8.61
CA SER A 38 10.33 -11.55 -7.82
C SER A 38 9.75 -11.82 -6.43
N ARG A 39 9.92 -13.05 -5.92
CA ARG A 39 9.73 -13.38 -4.51
C ARG A 39 11.04 -13.41 -3.73
N ASP A 40 12.17 -13.24 -4.43
CA ASP A 40 13.48 -13.06 -3.82
C ASP A 40 13.68 -11.60 -3.43
N LEU A 41 14.06 -11.39 -2.17
CA LEU A 41 14.23 -10.09 -1.52
C LEU A 41 15.70 -9.80 -1.15
N GLU A 42 16.66 -10.69 -1.43
CA GLU A 42 18.06 -10.54 -0.97
C GLU A 42 18.72 -9.21 -1.37
N GLN A 43 18.24 -8.59 -2.44
CA GLN A 43 18.74 -7.30 -2.96
C GLN A 43 17.66 -6.24 -3.10
N ALA A 44 16.49 -6.42 -2.48
CA ALA A 44 15.38 -5.47 -2.60
C ALA A 44 15.43 -4.42 -1.47
N ASP A 45 15.41 -3.15 -1.83
CA ASP A 45 15.16 -2.06 -0.87
C ASP A 45 13.66 -1.92 -0.59
N LEU A 46 12.82 -2.21 -1.59
CA LEU A 46 11.37 -2.08 -1.53
C LEU A 46 10.67 -3.24 -2.24
N ALA A 47 9.71 -3.85 -1.56
CA ALA A 47 8.78 -4.83 -2.11
C ALA A 47 7.39 -4.21 -2.32
N ILE A 48 6.84 -4.39 -3.51
CA ILE A 48 5.46 -4.02 -3.83
C ILE A 48 4.57 -5.24 -3.62
N LEU A 49 3.57 -5.14 -2.74
CA LEU A 49 2.67 -6.23 -2.38
C LEU A 49 1.21 -5.85 -2.65
N GLY A 50 0.51 -6.58 -3.52
CA GLY A 50 -0.93 -6.43 -3.65
C GLY A 50 -1.71 -7.19 -2.57
N VAL A 51 -2.73 -6.57 -2.00
CA VAL A 51 -3.65 -7.20 -1.03
C VAL A 51 -5.08 -7.14 -1.59
N PRO A 52 -5.50 -8.07 -2.47
CA PRO A 52 -6.77 -7.99 -3.21
C PRO A 52 -7.99 -8.36 -2.35
N PHE A 53 -8.27 -7.58 -1.32
CA PHE A 53 -9.29 -7.83 -0.30
C PHE A 53 -10.33 -6.72 -0.27
N ASP A 54 -11.62 -7.03 -0.23
CA ASP A 54 -12.67 -6.01 -0.07
C ASP A 54 -13.90 -6.49 0.71
N THR A 55 -13.74 -7.48 1.59
CA THR A 55 -14.88 -8.03 2.35
C THR A 55 -15.25 -7.19 3.56
N ALA A 56 -14.48 -6.14 3.87
CA ALA A 56 -14.73 -5.21 4.97
C ALA A 56 -15.38 -3.89 4.50
N VAL A 57 -15.71 -3.76 3.21
CA VAL A 57 -16.43 -2.59 2.69
C VAL A 57 -17.85 -2.49 3.26
N THR A 58 -18.29 -1.27 3.56
CA THR A 58 -19.65 -0.99 4.06
C THR A 58 -20.65 -0.62 2.97
N ASN A 59 -20.21 -0.46 1.71
CA ASN A 59 -21.08 -0.04 0.61
C ASN A 59 -20.76 -0.76 -0.71
N ARG A 60 -19.88 -0.22 -1.55
CA ARG A 60 -19.60 -0.77 -2.89
C ARG A 60 -18.36 -1.67 -2.87
N PRO A 61 -18.47 -2.96 -3.22
CA PRO A 61 -17.30 -3.80 -3.45
C PRO A 61 -16.63 -3.46 -4.78
N GLY A 62 -15.42 -4.00 -4.98
CA GLY A 62 -14.64 -3.82 -6.20
C GLY A 62 -13.17 -3.54 -5.93
N ALA A 63 -12.82 -3.12 -4.71
CA ALA A 63 -11.44 -2.82 -4.33
C ALA A 63 -10.52 -4.06 -4.41
N ARG A 64 -11.06 -5.30 -4.37
CA ARG A 64 -10.26 -6.52 -4.61
C ARG A 64 -9.54 -6.54 -5.97
N PHE A 65 -10.00 -5.75 -6.95
CA PHE A 65 -9.35 -5.61 -8.26
C PHE A 65 -8.34 -4.45 -8.32
N GLY A 66 -8.23 -3.68 -7.24
CA GLY A 66 -7.35 -2.52 -7.07
C GLY A 66 -5.89 -2.79 -7.42
N PRO A 67 -5.24 -3.85 -6.89
CA PRO A 67 -3.82 -4.09 -7.17
C PRO A 67 -3.55 -4.26 -8.67
N ARG A 68 -4.42 -5.00 -9.38
CA ARG A 68 -4.31 -5.17 -10.84
C ARG A 68 -4.54 -3.87 -11.59
N ALA A 69 -5.54 -3.08 -11.19
CA ALA A 69 -5.83 -1.80 -11.82
C ALA A 69 -4.67 -0.80 -11.66
N LEU A 70 -4.05 -0.74 -10.47
CA LEU A 70 -2.89 0.09 -10.19
C LEU A 70 -1.68 -0.30 -11.03
N ARG A 71 -1.37 -1.60 -11.13
CA ARG A 71 -0.30 -2.10 -12.02
C ARG A 71 -0.53 -1.68 -13.46
N ALA A 72 -1.73 -1.89 -13.98
CA ALA A 72 -2.07 -1.49 -15.35
C ALA A 72 -1.93 0.03 -15.57
N ALA A 73 -2.42 0.85 -14.65
CA ALA A 73 -2.35 2.31 -14.72
C ALA A 73 -0.90 2.84 -14.66
N SER A 74 -0.04 2.18 -13.88
CA SER A 74 1.36 2.59 -13.67
C SER A 74 2.25 2.52 -14.93
N SER A 75 1.82 1.77 -15.96
CA SER A 75 2.52 1.68 -17.24
C SER A 75 2.80 3.05 -17.87
N HIS A 76 1.86 4.00 -17.75
CA HIS A 76 2.00 5.37 -18.24
C HIS A 76 3.06 6.20 -17.52
N LEU A 77 3.54 5.74 -16.38
CA LEU A 77 4.57 6.42 -15.60
C LEU A 77 5.96 5.82 -15.83
N SER A 78 6.06 4.69 -16.56
CA SER A 78 7.29 3.87 -16.62
C SER A 78 8.14 4.08 -17.88
N TRP A 79 8.10 5.28 -18.48
CA TRP A 79 8.83 5.59 -19.73
C TRP A 79 9.89 6.68 -19.56
N GLY A 80 9.98 7.31 -18.39
CA GLY A 80 10.91 8.39 -18.12
C GLY A 80 10.87 8.83 -16.67
N ARG A 81 11.68 9.85 -16.34
CA ARG A 81 11.76 10.43 -15.00
C ARG A 81 10.44 11.06 -14.58
N HIS A 82 10.08 10.91 -13.31
CA HIS A 82 8.86 11.47 -12.76
C HIS A 82 9.04 12.95 -12.42
N TRP A 83 8.20 13.83 -12.96
CA TRP A 83 8.18 15.24 -12.56
C TRP A 83 7.71 15.40 -11.10
N PRO A 84 8.29 16.31 -10.29
CA PRO A 84 9.34 17.29 -10.61
C PRO A 84 10.76 16.82 -10.30
N TRP A 85 10.97 15.51 -10.09
CA TRP A 85 12.23 14.97 -9.64
C TRP A 85 13.29 15.00 -10.76
N GLU A 86 14.52 15.37 -10.39
CA GLU A 86 15.66 15.40 -11.34
C GLU A 86 16.30 14.01 -11.53
N PHE A 87 15.92 13.04 -10.70
CA PHE A 87 16.42 11.67 -10.70
C PHE A 87 15.30 10.66 -10.99
N ASP A 88 15.70 9.48 -11.47
CA ASP A 88 14.85 8.30 -11.52
C ASP A 88 15.06 7.50 -10.22
N PRO A 89 14.04 7.29 -9.38
CA PRO A 89 14.21 6.56 -8.12
C PRO A 89 14.74 5.14 -8.35
N PHE A 90 14.42 4.50 -9.49
CA PHE A 90 14.83 3.13 -9.76
C PHE A 90 16.30 3.01 -10.15
N GLU A 91 17.00 4.11 -10.47
CA GLU A 91 18.46 4.08 -10.66
C GLU A 91 19.20 3.74 -9.36
N THR A 92 18.62 4.07 -8.19
CA THR A 92 19.27 3.89 -6.88
C THR A 92 18.47 3.04 -5.89
N LEU A 93 17.18 2.81 -6.14
CA LEU A 93 16.32 2.01 -5.28
C LEU A 93 16.01 0.67 -5.97
N ALA A 94 16.44 -0.43 -5.36
CA ALA A 94 16.11 -1.77 -5.82
C ALA A 94 14.65 -2.09 -5.47
N VAL A 95 13.78 -2.12 -6.48
CA VAL A 95 12.35 -2.36 -6.28
C VAL A 95 11.89 -3.59 -7.03
N VAL A 96 11.19 -4.48 -6.32
CA VAL A 96 10.56 -5.69 -6.89
C VAL A 96 9.04 -5.65 -6.74
N ASP A 97 8.33 -6.13 -7.76
CA ASP A 97 6.91 -6.46 -7.62
C ASP A 97 6.80 -7.88 -7.05
N TYR A 98 6.41 -7.95 -5.78
CA TYR A 98 6.30 -9.19 -5.03
C TYR A 98 5.03 -9.98 -5.40
N GLY A 99 4.19 -9.44 -6.28
CA GLY A 99 2.89 -10.01 -6.62
C GLY A 99 1.87 -9.73 -5.51
N ASP A 100 0.96 -10.67 -5.29
CA ASP A 100 -0.16 -10.50 -4.35
C ASP A 100 -0.02 -11.46 -3.16
N VAL A 101 -0.63 -11.08 -2.03
CA VAL A 101 -0.91 -12.00 -0.92
C VAL A 101 -1.87 -13.07 -1.41
N ALA A 102 -1.54 -14.35 -1.18
CA ALA A 102 -2.41 -15.47 -1.47
C ALA A 102 -3.16 -15.87 -0.20
N PHE A 103 -4.49 -15.91 -0.26
CA PHE A 103 -5.34 -16.34 0.85
C PHE A 103 -6.58 -17.08 0.33
N ASP A 104 -7.19 -17.91 1.20
CA ASP A 104 -8.43 -18.61 0.90
C ASP A 104 -9.64 -17.69 1.15
N HIS A 105 -10.28 -17.23 0.08
CA HIS A 105 -11.48 -16.39 0.15
C HIS A 105 -12.70 -17.12 0.75
N GLY A 106 -12.68 -18.46 0.82
CA GLY A 106 -13.66 -19.27 1.54
C GLY A 106 -13.49 -19.23 3.06
N ARG A 107 -12.39 -18.65 3.58
CA ARG A 107 -12.06 -18.56 5.00
C ARG A 107 -11.72 -17.12 5.42
N PRO A 108 -12.67 -16.17 5.33
CA PRO A 108 -12.39 -14.76 5.55
C PRO A 108 -11.82 -14.43 6.94
N ALA A 109 -12.14 -15.24 7.96
CA ALA A 109 -11.61 -15.06 9.31
C ALA A 109 -10.08 -15.29 9.42
N GLU A 110 -9.48 -16.06 8.50
CA GLU A 110 -8.04 -16.34 8.50
C GLU A 110 -7.23 -15.25 7.77
N ILE A 111 -7.88 -14.47 6.89
CA ILE A 111 -7.22 -13.53 5.98
C ILE A 111 -6.39 -12.45 6.71
N PRO A 112 -6.85 -11.82 7.81
CA PRO A 112 -6.06 -10.80 8.49
C PRO A 112 -4.70 -11.33 8.97
N GLY A 113 -4.68 -12.54 9.54
CA GLY A 113 -3.44 -13.19 9.96
C GLY A 113 -2.50 -13.49 8.80
N ILE A 114 -3.03 -13.92 7.66
CA ILE A 114 -2.23 -14.19 6.45
C ILE A 114 -1.59 -12.90 5.90
N ILE A 115 -2.33 -11.78 5.91
CA ILE A 115 -1.80 -10.47 5.48
C ILE A 115 -0.67 -10.03 6.42
N GLU A 116 -0.90 -10.13 7.73
CA GLU A 116 0.09 -9.80 8.76
C GLU A 116 1.36 -10.66 8.62
N ASP A 117 1.21 -11.98 8.48
CA ASP A 117 2.32 -12.93 8.32
C ASP A 117 3.14 -12.65 7.05
N THR A 118 2.47 -12.35 5.94
CA THR A 118 3.14 -12.03 4.67
C THR A 118 3.94 -10.74 4.80
N ALA A 119 3.37 -9.71 5.42
CA ALA A 119 4.07 -8.44 5.65
C ALA A 119 5.25 -8.61 6.61
N ARG A 120 5.08 -9.39 7.70
CA ARG A 120 6.14 -9.72 8.64
C ARG A 120 7.32 -10.38 7.93
N GLN A 121 7.08 -11.38 7.08
CA GLN A 121 8.13 -12.07 6.33
C GLN A 121 8.94 -11.12 5.45
N ILE A 122 8.28 -10.19 4.75
CA ILE A 122 8.97 -9.19 3.94
C ILE A 122 9.80 -8.27 4.84
N LEU A 123 9.18 -7.70 5.89
CA LEU A 123 9.83 -6.74 6.78
C LEU A 123 11.03 -7.35 7.52
N GLN A 124 11.03 -8.64 7.84
CA GLN A 124 12.16 -9.34 8.47
C GLN A 124 13.43 -9.38 7.61
N THR A 125 13.31 -9.13 6.30
CA THR A 125 14.47 -9.04 5.38
C THR A 125 15.09 -7.65 5.30
N ASP A 126 14.64 -6.70 6.14
CA ASP A 126 14.98 -5.28 6.06
C ASP A 126 14.50 -4.57 4.77
N THR A 127 13.71 -5.25 3.94
CA THR A 127 13.01 -4.68 2.79
C THR A 127 11.84 -3.81 3.24
N ALA A 128 11.72 -2.58 2.71
CA ALA A 128 10.54 -1.74 2.92
C ALA A 128 9.32 -2.29 2.17
N LEU A 129 8.12 -1.96 2.62
CA LEU A 129 6.87 -2.49 2.05
C LEU A 129 5.99 -1.38 1.47
N LEU A 130 5.65 -1.50 0.18
CA LEU A 130 4.61 -0.72 -0.48
C LEU A 130 3.42 -1.62 -0.82
N SER A 131 2.34 -1.49 -0.06
CA SER A 131 1.14 -2.30 -0.27
C SER A 131 0.14 -1.63 -1.21
N LEU A 132 -0.36 -2.38 -2.20
CA LEU A 132 -1.43 -1.97 -3.10
C LEU A 132 -2.73 -2.57 -2.60
N GLY A 133 -3.67 -1.71 -2.25
CA GLY A 133 -4.86 -2.16 -1.57
C GLY A 133 -5.92 -2.79 -2.44
N GLY A 134 -6.71 -3.60 -1.76
CA GLY A 134 -8.15 -3.45 -1.80
C GLY A 134 -8.63 -2.47 -0.72
N ASP A 135 -9.69 -2.80 0.02
CA ASP A 135 -10.28 -1.87 0.98
C ASP A 135 -9.32 -1.49 2.13
N HIS A 136 -9.69 -0.45 2.88
CA HIS A 136 -8.78 0.17 3.84
C HIS A 136 -8.48 -0.72 5.06
N PHE A 137 -9.30 -1.75 5.32
CA PHE A 137 -9.10 -2.65 6.45
C PHE A 137 -7.72 -3.32 6.42
N ILE A 138 -7.17 -3.57 5.22
CA ILE A 138 -5.84 -4.21 5.07
C ILE A 138 -4.75 -3.45 5.83
N ALA A 139 -4.91 -2.14 6.08
CA ALA A 139 -3.94 -1.34 6.82
C ALA A 139 -3.72 -1.88 8.23
N TYR A 140 -4.72 -2.48 8.86
CA TYR A 140 -4.63 -2.97 10.24
C TYR A 140 -3.70 -4.19 10.41
N PRO A 141 -3.86 -5.32 9.69
CA PRO A 141 -2.86 -6.38 9.75
C PRO A 141 -1.48 -5.94 9.24
N LEU A 142 -1.41 -5.02 8.28
CA LEU A 142 -0.14 -4.43 7.85
C LEU A 142 0.54 -3.63 8.98
N LEU A 143 -0.21 -2.81 9.72
CA LEU A 143 0.29 -2.04 10.87
C LEU A 143 0.82 -2.95 11.97
N LYS A 144 0.14 -4.05 12.28
CA LYS A 144 0.61 -5.03 13.27
C LYS A 144 2.01 -5.54 12.94
N ALA A 145 2.22 -5.96 11.69
CA ALA A 145 3.54 -6.41 11.22
C ALA A 145 4.60 -5.30 11.28
N HIS A 146 4.26 -4.05 10.93
CA HIS A 146 5.20 -2.93 11.01
C HIS A 146 5.56 -2.56 12.46
N VAL A 147 4.59 -2.59 13.37
CA VAL A 147 4.81 -2.29 14.80
C VAL A 147 5.70 -3.34 15.45
N GLU A 148 5.61 -4.60 15.06
CA GLU A 148 6.53 -5.65 15.53
C GLU A 148 8.00 -5.32 15.22
N LYS A 149 8.27 -4.73 14.06
CA LYS A 149 9.63 -4.33 13.64
C LYS A 149 10.07 -2.97 14.20
N HIS A 150 9.18 -1.99 14.25
CA HIS A 150 9.53 -0.58 14.45
C HIS A 150 9.02 0.01 15.77
N GLY A 151 8.21 -0.72 16.53
CA GLY A 151 7.45 -0.18 17.65
C GLY A 151 6.24 0.65 17.20
N PRO A 152 5.52 1.32 18.12
CA PRO A 152 4.35 2.13 17.80
C PRO A 152 4.66 3.17 16.71
N LEU A 153 3.69 3.44 15.83
CA LEU A 153 3.90 4.25 14.63
C LEU A 153 3.19 5.60 14.67
N SER A 154 3.74 6.54 13.90
CA SER A 154 3.01 7.73 13.44
C SER A 154 2.30 7.40 12.14
N LEU A 155 1.07 7.87 11.97
CA LEU A 155 0.30 7.72 10.75
C LEU A 155 0.19 9.06 10.02
N VAL A 156 0.50 9.07 8.73
CA VAL A 156 0.11 10.13 7.80
C VAL A 156 -1.01 9.57 6.93
N HIS A 157 -2.24 9.94 7.22
CA HIS A 157 -3.44 9.34 6.65
C HIS A 157 -4.13 10.31 5.70
N PHE A 158 -4.25 9.95 4.42
CA PHE A 158 -5.01 10.73 3.44
C PHE A 158 -6.32 10.04 3.14
N ASP A 159 -7.45 10.60 3.60
CA ASP A 159 -8.76 10.01 3.35
C ASP A 159 -9.88 11.06 3.53
N ALA A 160 -11.04 10.78 2.95
CA ALA A 160 -12.28 11.48 3.26
C ALA A 160 -12.82 11.13 4.65
N HIS A 161 -12.48 9.93 5.15
CA HIS A 161 -13.02 9.30 6.34
C HIS A 161 -11.96 9.16 7.42
N SER A 162 -12.37 9.20 8.69
CA SER A 162 -11.43 9.09 9.81
C SER A 162 -11.02 7.66 10.12
N ASP A 163 -11.83 6.69 9.69
CA ASP A 163 -11.72 5.25 9.95
C ASP A 163 -11.42 4.89 11.42
N THR A 164 -11.92 5.74 12.33
CA THR A 164 -11.79 5.67 13.79
C THR A 164 -13.15 5.62 14.47
N TRP A 165 -14.21 5.22 13.77
CA TRP A 165 -15.51 4.99 14.41
C TRP A 165 -15.43 3.69 15.22
N GLY A 166 -15.83 3.75 16.48
CA GLY A 166 -15.86 2.60 17.38
C GLY A 166 -16.42 3.00 18.74
N GLU A 167 -16.98 2.03 19.45
CA GLU A 167 -17.47 2.19 20.82
C GLU A 167 -16.71 1.25 21.76
N ASP A 168 -16.47 1.69 22.99
CA ASP A 168 -15.87 0.85 24.03
C ASP A 168 -16.82 -0.34 24.32
N GLY A 169 -16.34 -1.57 24.13
CA GLY A 169 -17.11 -2.80 24.37
C GLY A 169 -17.69 -3.47 23.12
N GLU A 170 -17.51 -2.91 21.92
CA GLU A 170 -17.73 -3.65 20.66
C GLU A 170 -16.55 -4.59 20.37
N ASP A 171 -16.54 -5.74 21.04
CA ASP A 171 -15.49 -6.74 20.85
C ASP A 171 -15.64 -7.48 19.51
N GLY A 172 -14.56 -7.52 18.72
CA GLY A 172 -14.37 -8.47 17.63
C GLY A 172 -14.85 -8.05 16.23
N ARG A 173 -15.48 -6.88 16.06
CA ARG A 173 -15.80 -6.34 14.73
C ARG A 173 -14.77 -5.29 14.32
N VAL A 174 -13.96 -5.63 13.32
CA VAL A 174 -13.01 -4.68 12.70
C VAL A 174 -13.32 -4.62 11.21
N ASP A 175 -13.58 -3.42 10.69
CA ASP A 175 -13.81 -3.20 9.26
C ASP A 175 -13.07 -1.96 8.73
N HIS A 176 -13.27 -1.64 7.45
CA HIS A 176 -12.53 -0.56 6.76
C HIS A 176 -12.84 0.86 7.28
N GLY A 177 -13.79 1.03 8.20
CA GLY A 177 -14.10 2.28 8.87
C GLY A 177 -13.82 2.27 10.38
N THR A 178 -13.39 1.14 10.95
CA THR A 178 -13.10 1.05 12.40
C THR A 178 -11.64 0.69 12.69
N MET A 179 -10.88 0.26 11.69
CA MET A 179 -9.58 -0.35 11.92
C MET A 179 -8.54 0.58 12.58
N PHE A 180 -8.60 1.90 12.38
CA PHE A 180 -7.72 2.83 13.10
C PHE A 180 -8.20 3.14 14.53
N TYR A 181 -9.48 2.93 14.83
CA TYR A 181 -9.95 2.92 16.23
C TYR A 181 -9.25 1.79 17.00
N HIS A 182 -9.29 0.57 16.46
CA HIS A 182 -8.62 -0.58 17.07
C HIS A 182 -7.10 -0.42 17.10
N ALA A 183 -6.49 0.04 16.02
CA ALA A 183 -5.04 0.28 15.97
C ALA A 183 -4.57 1.29 17.05
N THR A 184 -5.37 2.33 17.30
CA THR A 184 -5.07 3.31 18.35
C THR A 184 -5.25 2.71 19.74
N ARG A 185 -6.32 1.94 19.94
CA ARG A 185 -6.62 1.30 21.24
C ARG A 185 -5.60 0.26 21.64
N GLU A 186 -5.07 -0.47 20.67
CA GLU A 186 -4.01 -1.48 20.83
C GLU A 186 -2.61 -0.85 20.92
N GLY A 187 -2.47 0.48 20.83
CA GLY A 187 -1.18 1.17 20.89
C GLY A 187 -0.30 0.96 19.66
N LEU A 188 -0.87 0.53 18.53
CA LEU A 188 -0.16 0.36 17.26
C LEU A 188 0.17 1.72 16.64
N VAL A 189 -0.75 2.68 16.76
CA VAL A 189 -0.63 4.04 16.25
C VAL A 189 -0.76 5.03 17.38
N ASP A 190 0.10 6.05 17.39
CA ASP A 190 0.06 7.14 18.34
C ASP A 190 -0.64 8.37 17.71
N PRO A 191 -1.88 8.70 18.13
CA PRO A 191 -2.66 9.77 17.52
C PRO A 191 -2.02 11.14 17.72
N ALA A 192 -1.29 11.36 18.82
CA ALA A 192 -0.71 12.66 19.15
C ALA A 192 0.37 13.10 18.15
N ARG A 193 1.02 12.14 17.48
CA ARG A 193 2.03 12.35 16.44
C ARG A 193 1.59 11.81 15.07
N SER A 194 0.29 11.69 14.88
CA SER A 194 -0.34 11.26 13.63
C SER A 194 -1.24 12.36 13.07
N VAL A 195 -1.45 12.37 11.76
CA VAL A 195 -2.27 13.36 11.06
C VAL A 195 -3.21 12.70 10.06
N GLN A 196 -4.46 13.16 10.02
CA GLN A 196 -5.46 12.79 9.01
C GLN A 196 -5.75 14.00 8.11
N ILE A 197 -5.64 13.82 6.80
CA ILE A 197 -5.65 14.87 5.78
C ILE A 197 -6.74 14.58 4.77
N GLY A 198 -7.62 15.55 4.53
CA GLY A 198 -8.71 15.46 3.54
C GLY A 198 -10.06 15.05 4.11
N LEU A 199 -10.20 14.96 5.44
CA LEU A 199 -11.45 14.59 6.09
C LEU A 199 -12.61 15.46 5.63
N ARG A 200 -13.74 14.81 5.34
CA ARG A 200 -15.01 15.44 4.92
C ARG A 200 -16.23 14.62 5.32
N THR A 201 -16.08 13.82 6.36
CA THR A 201 -17.15 13.12 7.09
C THR A 201 -17.01 13.39 8.58
N THR A 202 -18.12 13.50 9.30
CA THR A 202 -18.13 13.80 10.73
C THR A 202 -17.81 12.55 11.57
N ASN A 203 -16.90 12.68 12.52
CA ASN A 203 -16.70 11.75 13.63
C ASN A 203 -16.58 12.59 14.91
N ASP A 204 -17.44 12.32 15.90
CA ASP A 204 -17.48 13.09 17.15
C ASP A 204 -16.28 12.79 18.06
N ASN A 205 -15.60 11.66 17.84
CA ASN A 205 -14.42 11.27 18.59
C ASN A 205 -13.32 10.70 17.68
N PRO A 206 -12.52 11.56 17.02
CA PRO A 206 -11.42 11.13 16.18
C PRO A 206 -10.16 10.75 17.00
N LEU A 207 -10.32 10.33 18.26
CA LEU A 207 -9.27 9.80 19.13
C LEU A 207 -8.02 10.69 19.32
N GLY A 208 -8.16 12.00 19.13
CA GLY A 208 -7.06 12.96 19.32
C GLY A 208 -6.04 13.01 18.18
N PHE A 209 -6.35 12.46 17.00
CA PHE A 209 -5.52 12.68 15.81
C PHE A 209 -5.46 14.17 15.43
N ASN A 210 -4.31 14.61 14.89
CA ASN A 210 -4.24 15.91 14.23
C ASN A 210 -5.07 15.85 12.93
N ILE A 211 -5.89 16.86 12.64
CA ILE A 211 -6.77 16.88 11.47
C ILE A 211 -6.50 18.10 10.59
N ILE A 212 -6.31 17.84 9.30
CA ILE A 212 -6.38 18.83 8.23
C ILE A 212 -7.57 18.43 7.35
N ASP A 213 -8.72 19.07 7.54
CA ASP A 213 -9.92 18.75 6.78
C ASP A 213 -9.77 19.15 5.29
N ALA A 214 -10.68 18.66 4.43
CA ALA A 214 -10.60 18.93 3.00
C ALA A 214 -10.62 20.44 2.66
N ARG A 215 -11.29 21.28 3.48
CA ARG A 215 -11.36 22.73 3.25
C ARG A 215 -10.03 23.38 3.62
N GLN A 216 -9.43 22.97 4.73
CA GLN A 216 -8.11 23.45 5.18
C GLN A 216 -7.01 23.05 4.18
N ALA A 217 -7.02 21.80 3.71
CA ALA A 217 -6.07 21.33 2.69
C ALA A 217 -6.19 22.16 1.40
N CYS A 218 -7.42 22.46 0.95
CA CYS A 218 -7.67 23.30 -0.22
C CYS A 218 -7.19 24.74 -0.03
N SER A 219 -7.42 25.35 1.14
CA SER A 219 -6.95 26.71 1.40
C SER A 219 -5.42 26.82 1.45
N GLN A 220 -4.74 25.75 1.85
CA GLN A 220 -3.27 25.72 1.96
C GLN A 220 -2.58 25.49 0.62
N SER A 221 -3.22 24.84 -0.35
CA SER A 221 -2.64 24.61 -1.69
C SER A 221 -2.79 25.80 -2.64
N ALA A 222 -3.67 26.75 -2.31
CA ALA A 222 -3.92 27.96 -3.09
C ALA A 222 -3.00 29.14 -2.72
N ALA A 223 -2.13 28.99 -1.72
CA ALA A 223 -1.17 29.98 -1.26
C ALA A 223 0.22 29.74 -1.86
#